data_AF-A0A539CSM9-F1
#
_entry.id   AF-A0A539CSM9-F1
#
_cell.length_a   1.000
_cell.length_b   1.000
_cell.length_c   1.000
_cell.angle_alpha   90.00
_cell.angle_beta   90.00
_cell.angle_gamma   90.00
#
_symmetry.space_group_name_H-M   'P 1'
#
loop_
_entity.id
_entity.type
_entity.pdbx_description
1 polymer ?
#
loop_
_entity_poly.entity_id
_entity_poly.type
_entity_poly.pdbx_seq_one_letter_code
_entity_poly.pdbx_strand_id
1 'polypeptide(L)'
;MIALDLQNLVEELGHRAVSVARTHREAIETAQRERPGLILTDVQLADGSSGLEAVNQIVSDFAVPVIVITGYPKLYLTGTPRRNQPSF
;
A
#
# COMPACT_ATOMS: atom_id res chain seq x y z
N MET A 1 -13.39 1.10 -2.62
CA MET A 1 -13.76 2.50 -2.95
C MET A 1 -12.56 3.44 -2.87
N ILE A 2 -11.76 3.43 -1.80
CA ILE A 2 -10.60 4.34 -1.63
C ILE A 2 -9.60 4.38 -2.80
N ALA A 3 -9.26 3.23 -3.41
CA ALA A 3 -8.30 3.18 -4.51
C ALA A 3 -8.73 3.94 -5.77
N LEU A 4 -10.04 3.94 -6.08
CA LEU A 4 -10.58 4.64 -7.26
C LEU A 4 -10.60 6.16 -7.01
N ASP A 5 -10.94 6.57 -5.78
CA ASP A 5 -10.96 7.97 -5.38
C ASP A 5 -9.55 8.58 -5.41
N LEU A 6 -8.54 7.82 -4.98
CA LEU A 6 -7.14 8.22 -5.07
C LEU A 6 -6.65 8.33 -6.51
N GLN A 7 -7.07 7.40 -7.37
CA GLN A 7 -6.72 7.46 -8.79
C GLN A 7 -7.27 8.76 -9.42
N ASN A 8 -8.55 9.06 -9.18
CA ASN A 8 -9.18 10.28 -9.68
C ASN A 8 -8.48 11.54 -9.16
N LEU A 9 -8.11 11.59 -7.87
CA LEU A 9 -7.37 12.72 -7.29
C LEU A 9 -6.00 12.93 -7.97
N VAL A 10 -5.27 11.83 -8.20
CA VAL A 10 -3.93 11.87 -8.82
C VAL A 10 -4.05 12.29 -10.30
N GLU A 11 -5.10 11.85 -10.99
CA GLU A 11 -5.42 12.28 -12.35
C GLU A 11 -5.81 13.76 -12.43
N GLU A 12 -6.64 14.26 -11.50
CA GLU A 12 -7.01 15.68 -11.39
C GLU A 12 -5.80 16.59 -11.11
N LEU A 13 -4.79 16.09 -10.40
CA LEU A 13 -3.52 16.77 -10.17
C LEU A 13 -2.57 16.75 -11.38
N GLY A 14 -3.00 16.18 -12.51
CA GLY A 14 -2.24 16.14 -13.76
C GLY A 14 -1.29 14.96 -13.91
N HIS A 15 -1.32 14.00 -12.99
CA HIS A 15 -0.57 12.76 -13.15
C HIS A 15 -1.36 11.76 -14.00
N ARG A 16 -0.67 10.91 -14.75
CA ARG A 16 -1.32 9.78 -15.45
C ARG A 16 -1.25 8.56 -14.57
N ALA A 17 -2.38 7.93 -14.26
CA ALA A 17 -2.40 6.63 -13.61
C ALA A 17 -1.81 5.60 -14.58
N VAL A 18 -0.55 5.24 -14.36
CA VAL A 18 0.19 4.46 -15.37
C VAL A 18 -0.24 2.99 -15.37
N SER A 19 -0.66 2.44 -14.22
CA SER A 19 -0.99 1.02 -14.06
C SER A 19 -1.43 0.67 -12.64
N VAL A 20 -2.11 -0.47 -12.48
CA VAL A 20 -2.48 -1.07 -11.18
C VAL A 20 -1.95 -2.49 -11.13
N ALA A 21 -1.19 -2.83 -10.08
CA ALA A 21 -0.67 -4.18 -9.85
C ALA A 21 -1.36 -4.82 -8.63
N ARG A 22 -1.65 -6.12 -8.71
CA ARG A 22 -2.35 -6.89 -7.66
C ARG A 22 -1.47 -7.89 -6.91
N THR A 23 -0.26 -8.10 -7.40
CA THR A 23 0.72 -9.06 -6.86
C THR A 23 2.09 -8.40 -6.78
N HIS A 24 2.96 -8.91 -5.89
CA HIS A 24 4.35 -8.45 -5.76
C HIS A 24 5.10 -8.46 -7.10
N ARG A 25 5.00 -9.55 -7.87
CA ARG A 25 5.68 -9.71 -9.16
C ARG A 25 5.20 -8.70 -10.19
N GLU A 26 3.88 -8.54 -10.32
CA GLU A 26 3.29 -7.59 -11.26
C GLU A 26 3.69 -6.14 -10.92
N ALA A 27 3.81 -5.81 -9.63
CA ALA A 27 4.25 -4.49 -9.19
C ALA A 27 5.67 -4.17 -9.67
N ILE A 28 6.60 -5.13 -9.53
CA ILE A 28 8.00 -4.96 -9.97
C ILE A 28 8.07 -4.82 -11.49
N GLU A 29 7.48 -5.76 -12.24
CA GLU A 29 7.52 -5.76 -13.71
C GLU A 29 6.95 -4.45 -14.28
N THR A 30 5.88 -3.96 -13.66
CA THR A 30 5.22 -2.73 -14.04
C THR A 30 6.05 -1.50 -13.68
N ALA A 31 6.60 -1.43 -12.47
CA ALA A 31 7.44 -0.31 -12.06
C ALA A 31 8.72 -0.18 -12.91
N GLN A 32 9.32 -1.32 -13.29
CA GLN A 32 10.50 -1.34 -14.17
C GLN A 32 10.17 -0.87 -15.60
N ARG A 33 9.01 -1.26 -16.12
CA ARG A 33 8.55 -0.87 -17.46
C ARG A 33 8.12 0.59 -17.54
N GLU A 34 7.33 1.03 -16.57
CA GLU A 34 6.62 2.32 -16.61
C GLU A 34 7.38 3.46 -15.92
N ARG A 35 8.34 3.14 -15.03
CA ARG A 35 9.12 4.12 -14.25
C ARG A 35 8.22 5.20 -13.60
N PRO A 36 7.28 4.81 -12.72
CA PRO A 36 6.34 5.75 -12.12
C PRO A 36 7.05 6.83 -11.30
N GLY A 37 6.47 8.02 -11.27
CA GLY A 37 6.93 9.13 -10.43
C GLY A 37 6.35 9.12 -9.00
N LEU A 38 5.38 8.26 -8.72
CA LEU A 38 4.74 8.08 -7.42
C LEU A 38 4.16 6.66 -7.34
N ILE A 39 4.35 5.98 -6.21
CA ILE A 39 3.73 4.68 -5.93
C ILE A 39 2.73 4.82 -4.79
N LEU A 40 1.52 4.31 -5.03
CA LEU A 40 0.50 4.09 -4.00
C LEU A 40 0.40 2.58 -3.76
N THR A 41 0.55 2.13 -2.51
CA THR A 41 0.57 0.69 -2.18
C THR A 41 -0.23 0.38 -0.91
N ASP A 42 -0.91 -0.77 -0.86
CA ASP A 42 -1.43 -1.33 0.40
C ASP A 42 -0.34 -2.19 1.05
N VAL A 43 -0.35 -2.32 2.37
CA VAL A 43 0.58 -3.19 3.10
C VAL A 43 0.36 -4.64 2.71
N GLN A 44 -0.89 -5.07 2.55
CA GLN A 44 -1.25 -6.42 2.16
C GLN A 44 -2.00 -6.42 0.83
N LEU A 45 -1.47 -7.13 -0.17
CA LEU A 45 -2.07 -7.24 -1.49
C LEU A 45 -3.14 -8.34 -1.54
N ALA A 46 -3.94 -8.33 -2.61
CA ALA A 46 -5.10 -9.22 -2.77
C ALA A 46 -4.74 -10.71 -2.84
N ASP A 47 -3.52 -11.03 -3.26
CA ASP A 47 -2.96 -12.38 -3.29
C ASP A 47 -2.30 -12.79 -1.97
N GLY A 48 -2.33 -11.93 -0.94
CA GLY A 48 -1.69 -12.14 0.35
C GLY A 48 -0.22 -11.73 0.39
N SER A 49 0.36 -11.30 -0.74
CA SER A 49 1.75 -10.82 -0.80
C SER A 49 1.91 -9.45 -0.12
N SER A 50 3.16 -9.09 0.21
CA SER A 50 3.49 -7.84 0.91
C SER A 50 3.73 -6.71 -0.09
N GLY A 51 2.85 -5.71 -0.10
CA GLY A 51 3.05 -4.52 -0.93
C GLY A 51 4.23 -3.67 -0.47
N LEU A 52 4.61 -3.76 0.82
CA LEU A 52 5.82 -3.13 1.35
C LEU A 52 7.10 -3.77 0.81
N GLU A 53 7.15 -5.11 0.71
CA GLU A 53 8.32 -5.79 0.13
C GLU A 53 8.48 -5.45 -1.35
N ALA A 54 7.38 -5.43 -2.10
CA ALA A 54 7.39 -5.04 -3.51
C ALA A 54 7.97 -3.64 -3.70
N VAL A 55 7.52 -2.69 -2.89
CA VAL A 55 7.98 -1.30 -2.93
C VAL A 55 9.45 -1.18 -2.53
N ASN A 56 9.88 -1.84 -1.45
CA ASN A 56 11.28 -1.79 -1.01
C ASN A 56 12.22 -2.26 -2.13
N GLN A 57 11.81 -3.30 -2.86
CA GLN A 57 12.56 -3.78 -4.01
C GLN A 57 12.57 -2.74 -5.15
N ILE A 58 11.43 -2.14 -5.49
CA ILE A 58 11.35 -1.11 -6.52
C ILE A 58 12.21 0.11 -6.17
N VAL A 59 12.17 0.58 -4.92
CA VAL A 59 12.94 1.73 -4.45
C VAL A 59 14.44 1.44 -4.43
N SER A 60 14.83 0.17 -4.24
CA SER A 60 16.23 -0.24 -4.38
C SER A 60 16.74 -0.19 -5.83
N ASP A 61 15.84 -0.35 -6.81
CA ASP A 61 16.17 -0.24 -8.23
C ASP A 61 16.20 1.22 -8.71
N PHE A 62 15.30 2.08 -8.20
CA PHE A 62 15.31 3.52 -8.48
C PHE A 62 14.54 4.33 -7.43
N ALA A 63 15.00 5.56 -7.18
CA ALA A 63 14.34 6.46 -6.24
C ALA A 63 12.97 6.90 -6.76
N VAL A 64 11.91 6.53 -6.05
CA VAL A 64 10.52 6.92 -6.30
C VAL A 64 9.81 7.16 -4.97
N PRO A 65 9.03 8.25 -4.82
CA PRO A 65 8.25 8.47 -3.61
C PRO A 65 7.11 7.45 -3.50
N VAL A 66 6.84 7.02 -2.27
CA VAL A 66 5.85 5.99 -1.95
C VAL A 66 4.90 6.52 -0.90
N ILE A 67 3.60 6.36 -1.12
CA ILE A 67 2.55 6.56 -0.12
C ILE A 67 1.92 5.20 0.17
N VAL A 68 1.96 4.80 1.44
CA VAL A 68 1.33 3.57 1.92
C VAL A 68 -0.09 3.90 2.36
N ILE A 69 -1.07 3.18 1.80
CA ILE A 69 -2.49 3.38 2.05
C ILE A 69 -3.06 2.03 2.42
N THR A 70 -3.30 1.81 3.71
CA THR A 70 -3.83 0.55 4.21
C THR A 70 -5.27 0.68 4.67
N GLY A 71 -6.10 -0.24 4.21
CA GLY A 71 -7.51 -0.35 4.57
C GLY A 71 -7.78 -1.27 5.77
N TYR A 72 -6.77 -1.66 6.57
CA TYR A 72 -6.91 -2.58 7.71
C TYR A 72 -7.01 -1.84 9.06
N PRO A 73 -8.21 -1.44 9.52
CA PRO A 73 -8.39 -0.85 10.85
C PRO A 73 -8.35 -1.87 12.01
N LYS A 74 -8.31 -3.18 11.74
CA LYS A 74 -8.56 -4.19 12.78
C LYS A 74 -7.38 -4.61 13.65
N LEU A 75 -6.15 -4.11 13.45
CA LEU A 75 -5.03 -4.47 14.34
C LEU A 75 -4.68 -3.44 15.41
N TYR A 76 -5.20 -2.21 15.34
CA TYR A 76 -4.90 -1.16 16.33
C TYR A 76 -6.06 -0.88 17.30
N LEU A 77 -7.13 -1.69 17.26
CA LEU A 77 -8.23 -1.68 18.23
C LEU A 77 -8.19 -2.88 19.19
N THR A 78 -7.02 -3.45 19.48
CA THR A 78 -6.88 -4.27 20.69
C THR A 78 -6.76 -3.34 21.91
N GLY A 79 -7.88 -2.69 22.22
CA GLY A 79 -8.19 -2.37 23.61
C GLY A 79 -8.29 -3.70 24.36
N THR A 80 -7.16 -4.23 24.82
CA THR A 80 -7.15 -5.23 25.88
C THR A 80 -7.32 -4.46 27.18
N PRO A 81 -8.49 -4.47 27.84
CA PRO A 81 -8.48 -4.21 29.27
C PRO A 81 -7.58 -5.28 29.88
N ARG A 82 -6.41 -4.86 30.39
CA ARG A 82 -5.55 -5.75 31.16
C ARG A 82 -6.37 -6.29 32.32
N ARG A 83 -6.54 -7.61 32.32
CA ARG A 83 -7.05 -8.40 33.43
C ARG A 83 -6.17 -8.14 34.65
N ASN A 84 -6.69 -7.41 35.63
CA ASN A 84 -6.22 -7.48 37.02
C ASN A 84 -7.45 -7.67 37.92
N GLN A 85 -7.58 -8.88 38.47
CA GLN A 85 -8.37 -9.23 39.66
C GLN A 85 -7.62 -8.71 40.92
N PRO A 86 -8.25 -8.49 42.11
CA PRO A 86 -9.15 -9.44 42.76
C PRO A 86 -10.41 -8.89 43.42
N SER A 87 -11.28 -9.86 43.70
CA SER A 87 -12.52 -9.83 44.44
C SER A 87 -12.38 -9.26 45.87
N PHE A 88 -13.34 -8.43 46.25
CA PHE A 88 -13.89 -8.32 47.60
C PHE A 88 -15.41 -8.18 47.49
#